data_AF-A0A3G6J5Y3-F1
#
_entry.id   AF-A0A3G6J5Y3-F1
#
_cell.length_a   1.000
_cell.length_b   1.000
_cell.length_c   1.000
_cell.angle_alpha   90.00
_cell.angle_beta   90.00
_cell.angle_gamma   90.00
#
_symmetry.space_group_name_H-M   'P 1'
#
loop_
_entity.id
_entity.type
_entity.pdbx_description
1 polymer ?
#
loop_
_entity_poly.entity_id
_entity_poly.type
_entity_poly.pdbx_seq_one_letter_code
_entity_poly.pdbx_strand_id
1 'polypeptide(L)'
;MLATDPIQRCLVHVQRNTRRDITSRPRTPQGTIIYQLALQLTRITTREQADQWIDYLHQFKQDCNSWMNEKTTITDPLTGKKKKVFTHQRARRAFYRLYHLAKDGKLFAYLTPHPSAKNPEAFASTTNCLEGGINGPLKLIARQHHGRKGERQRTNIDWWLHFRTRDPLDPHIIAKQQNWGKDSLAKVETLTPVNNNEANHQTGRPALYDNHIDIEYTHSIGIRKGTI
;
A
#
# COMPACT_ATOMS: atom_id res chain seq x y z
N MET A 1 -1.25 -16.94 -22.67
CA MET A 1 -1.62 -15.93 -21.66
C MET A 1 -0.40 -15.72 -20.77
N LEU A 2 0.21 -14.54 -20.79
CA LEU A 2 1.31 -14.23 -19.87
C LEU A 2 0.72 -14.25 -18.45
N ALA A 3 1.13 -15.22 -17.64
CA ALA A 3 0.76 -15.27 -16.23
C ALA A 3 1.36 -14.03 -15.57
N THR A 4 0.53 -13.03 -15.27
CA THR A 4 0.97 -11.86 -14.50
C THR A 4 1.29 -12.31 -13.09
N ASP A 5 2.47 -11.99 -12.59
CA ASP A 5 2.87 -12.33 -11.23
C ASP A 5 1.83 -11.80 -10.21
N PRO A 6 1.40 -12.63 -9.25
CA PRO A 6 0.36 -12.24 -8.30
C PRO A 6 0.87 -11.12 -7.38
N ILE A 7 0.24 -9.95 -7.45
CA ILE A 7 0.59 -8.79 -6.62
C ILE A 7 0.05 -8.99 -5.20
N GLN A 8 0.93 -8.97 -4.21
CA GLN A 8 0.56 -9.05 -2.79
C GLN A 8 0.42 -7.68 -2.13
N ARG A 9 -0.56 -7.54 -1.22
CA ARG A 9 -0.59 -6.45 -0.23
C ARG A 9 0.10 -6.87 1.06
N CYS A 10 0.94 -5.98 1.60
CA CYS A 10 1.55 -6.17 2.92
C CYS A 10 0.50 -6.40 4.01
N LEU A 11 0.54 -7.57 4.67
CA LEU A 11 -0.49 -7.96 5.64
C LEU A 11 -0.57 -7.03 6.84
N VAL A 12 0.56 -6.46 7.28
CA VAL A 12 0.61 -5.49 8.37
C VAL A 12 -0.09 -4.17 7.99
N HIS A 13 0.01 -3.74 6.72
CA HIS A 13 -0.76 -2.58 6.25
C HIS A 13 -2.25 -2.87 6.17
N VAL A 14 -2.63 -4.07 5.73
CA VAL A 14 -4.03 -4.52 5.74
C VAL A 14 -4.57 -4.50 7.18
N GLN A 15 -3.84 -5.09 8.12
CA GLN A 15 -4.19 -5.11 9.54
C GLN A 15 -4.34 -3.70 10.14
N ARG A 16 -3.35 -2.81 9.92
CA ARG A 16 -3.41 -1.41 10.42
C ARG A 16 -4.58 -0.63 9.83
N ASN A 17 -4.84 -0.79 8.53
CA ASN A 17 -5.97 -0.14 7.88
C ASN A 17 -7.31 -0.65 8.43
N THR A 18 -7.42 -1.96 8.67
CA THR A 18 -8.61 -2.55 9.30
C THR A 18 -8.79 -2.03 10.73
N ARG A 19 -7.73 -2.02 11.54
CA ARG A 19 -7.76 -1.44 12.90
C ARG A 19 -8.19 0.03 12.91
N ARG A 20 -7.83 0.84 11.90
CA ARG A 20 -8.28 2.24 11.81
C ARG A 20 -9.81 2.36 11.73
N ASP A 21 -10.47 1.38 11.13
CA ASP A 21 -11.92 1.39 10.92
C ASP A 21 -12.70 0.85 12.12
N ILE A 22 -12.29 -0.31 12.64
CA ILE A 22 -13.00 -1.04 13.72
C ILE A 22 -12.45 -0.77 15.12
N THR A 23 -11.29 -0.13 15.23
CA THR A 23 -10.50 0.06 16.47
C THR A 23 -9.94 -1.25 17.05
N SER A 24 -9.12 -1.16 18.11
CA SER A 24 -8.54 -2.33 18.80
C SER A 24 -9.43 -2.94 19.88
N ARG A 25 -10.55 -2.26 20.22
CA ARG A 25 -11.55 -2.73 21.20
C ARG A 25 -12.96 -2.47 20.63
N PRO A 26 -13.34 -3.16 19.54
CA PRO A 26 -14.68 -3.04 18.98
C PRO A 26 -15.73 -3.45 20.01
N ARG A 27 -16.84 -2.70 20.08
CA ARG A 27 -17.94 -2.98 21.03
C ARG A 27 -18.96 -3.98 20.47
N THR A 28 -18.98 -4.17 19.15
CA THR A 28 -19.92 -5.08 18.50
C THR A 28 -19.30 -6.47 18.32
N PRO A 29 -20.10 -7.55 18.40
CA PRO A 29 -19.62 -8.91 18.13
C PRO A 29 -19.00 -9.03 16.73
N GLN A 30 -19.65 -8.46 15.72
CA GLN A 30 -19.19 -8.47 14.33
C GLN A 30 -17.87 -7.70 14.17
N GLY A 31 -17.73 -6.55 14.84
CA GLY A 31 -16.49 -5.78 14.84
C GLY A 31 -15.33 -6.54 15.48
N THR A 32 -15.62 -7.33 16.51
CA THR A 32 -14.63 -8.20 17.19
C THR A 32 -14.12 -9.28 16.25
N ILE A 33 -15.02 -9.95 15.53
CA ILE A 33 -14.64 -10.99 14.56
C ILE A 33 -13.79 -10.38 13.41
N ILE A 34 -14.19 -9.22 12.88
CA ILE A 34 -13.41 -8.53 11.84
C ILE A 34 -11.99 -8.19 12.34
N TYR A 35 -11.87 -7.81 13.62
CA TYR A 35 -10.56 -7.54 14.21
C TYR A 35 -9.71 -8.80 14.35
N GLN A 36 -10.31 -9.89 14.79
CA GLN A 36 -9.65 -11.19 14.91
C GLN A 36 -9.17 -11.70 13.56
N LEU A 37 -10.01 -11.63 12.52
CA LEU A 37 -9.63 -11.93 11.14
C LEU A 37 -8.39 -11.13 10.70
N ALA A 38 -8.36 -9.83 11.00
CA ALA A 38 -7.23 -8.98 10.67
C ALA A 38 -5.95 -9.30 11.48
N LEU A 39 -6.09 -9.73 12.74
CA LEU A 39 -4.97 -10.17 13.60
C LEU A 39 -4.39 -11.51 13.14
N GLN A 40 -5.23 -12.42 12.66
CA GLN A 40 -4.83 -13.73 12.17
C GLN A 40 -3.96 -13.63 10.91
N LEU A 41 -4.18 -12.63 10.05
CA LEU A 41 -3.42 -12.44 8.81
C LEU A 41 -1.91 -12.58 9.00
N THR A 42 -1.33 -11.92 10.01
CA THR A 42 0.13 -11.93 10.21
C THR A 42 0.66 -13.20 10.86
N ARG A 43 -0.22 -14.14 11.24
CA ARG A 43 0.13 -15.43 11.85
C ARG A 43 0.05 -16.59 10.86
N ILE A 44 -0.55 -16.39 9.70
CA ILE A 44 -0.71 -17.42 8.68
C ILE A 44 0.65 -17.67 8.00
N THR A 45 1.11 -18.91 8.04
CA THR A 45 2.39 -19.32 7.45
C THR A 45 2.24 -20.47 6.45
N THR A 46 1.10 -21.16 6.44
CA THR A 46 0.85 -22.30 5.56
C THR A 46 -0.36 -22.07 4.66
N ARG A 47 -0.39 -22.77 3.52
CA ARG A 47 -1.51 -22.69 2.56
C ARG A 47 -2.82 -23.17 3.18
N GLU A 48 -2.78 -24.25 3.95
CA GLU A 48 -3.96 -24.78 4.65
C GLU A 48 -4.57 -23.74 5.61
N GLN A 49 -3.73 -22.99 6.35
CA GLN A 49 -4.20 -21.91 7.22
C GLN A 49 -4.82 -20.76 6.42
N ALA A 50 -4.28 -20.47 5.22
CA ALA A 50 -4.84 -19.45 4.34
C ALA A 50 -6.22 -19.87 3.81
N ASP A 51 -6.38 -21.12 3.40
CA ASP A 51 -7.65 -21.67 2.92
C ASP A 51 -8.70 -21.66 4.04
N GLN A 52 -8.35 -22.15 5.24
CA GLN A 52 -9.22 -22.07 6.42
C GLN A 52 -9.64 -20.64 6.76
N TRP A 53 -8.72 -19.68 6.64
CA TRP A 53 -9.02 -18.27 6.89
C TRP A 53 -9.99 -17.70 5.84
N ILE A 54 -9.83 -18.08 4.57
CA ILE A 54 -10.73 -17.68 3.47
C ILE A 54 -12.12 -18.28 3.69
N ASP A 55 -12.21 -19.56 4.04
CA ASP A 55 -13.48 -20.23 4.34
C ASP A 55 -14.20 -19.55 5.51
N TYR A 56 -13.47 -19.26 6.60
CA TYR A 56 -14.03 -18.55 7.74
C TYR A 56 -14.51 -17.14 7.36
N LEU A 57 -13.79 -16.43 6.49
CA LEU A 57 -14.20 -15.12 5.97
C LEU A 57 -15.51 -15.23 5.16
N HIS A 58 -15.66 -16.27 4.34
CA HIS A 58 -16.85 -16.52 3.55
C HIS A 58 -18.06 -16.88 4.42
N GLN A 59 -17.86 -17.74 5.42
CA GLN A 59 -18.90 -18.07 6.40
C GLN A 59 -19.36 -16.82 7.15
N PHE A 60 -18.41 -16.05 7.69
CA PHE A 60 -18.72 -14.83 8.42
C PHE A 60 -19.48 -13.81 7.56
N LYS A 61 -19.19 -13.72 6.25
CA LYS A 61 -19.96 -12.88 5.32
C LYS A 61 -21.45 -13.22 5.33
N GLN A 62 -21.77 -14.51 5.29
CA GLN A 62 -23.15 -15.00 5.23
C GLN A 62 -23.85 -14.66 6.55
N ASP A 63 -23.21 -14.96 7.67
CA ASP A 63 -23.74 -14.73 9.01
C ASP A 63 -23.98 -13.24 9.30
N CYS A 64 -23.06 -12.36 8.87
CA CYS A 64 -23.16 -10.93 9.13
C CYS A 64 -23.91 -10.13 8.03
N ASN A 65 -24.45 -10.79 7.00
CA ASN A 65 -24.99 -10.09 5.83
C ASN A 65 -26.18 -9.18 6.16
N SER A 66 -27.10 -9.64 7.01
CA SER A 66 -28.24 -8.84 7.46
C SER A 66 -27.77 -7.58 8.20
N TRP A 67 -26.90 -7.75 9.19
CA TRP A 67 -26.30 -6.68 9.98
C TRP A 67 -25.54 -5.66 9.11
N MET A 68 -24.73 -6.12 8.16
CA MET A 68 -23.95 -5.26 7.26
C MET A 68 -24.83 -4.41 6.32
N ASN A 69 -26.07 -4.85 6.05
CA ASN A 69 -27.00 -4.19 5.15
C ASN A 69 -28.01 -3.28 5.86
N GLU A 70 -27.96 -3.19 7.19
CA GLU A 70 -28.73 -2.21 7.95
C GLU A 70 -28.44 -0.78 7.48
N LYS A 71 -29.51 0.01 7.30
CA LYS A 71 -29.42 1.41 6.86
C LYS A 71 -30.13 2.34 7.83
N THR A 72 -29.47 3.43 8.19
CA THR A 72 -30.03 4.54 8.97
C THR A 72 -30.35 5.70 8.03
N THR A 73 -31.47 6.38 8.27
CA THR A 73 -31.80 7.62 7.57
C THR A 73 -31.18 8.79 8.31
N ILE A 74 -30.31 9.54 7.64
CA ILE A 74 -29.69 10.76 8.17
C ILE A 74 -30.23 11.94 7.37
N THR A 75 -30.53 13.05 8.04
CA THR A 75 -30.88 14.30 7.38
C THR A 75 -29.61 15.08 7.11
N ASP A 76 -29.43 15.53 5.87
CA ASP A 76 -28.30 16.36 5.50
C ASP A 76 -28.45 17.76 6.13
N PRO A 77 -27.50 18.22 6.96
CA PRO A 77 -27.64 19.49 7.67
C PRO A 77 -27.60 20.72 6.75
N LEU A 78 -27.02 20.59 5.55
CA LEU A 78 -26.91 21.72 4.60
C LEU A 78 -28.11 21.80 3.67
N THR A 79 -28.66 20.66 3.25
CA THR A 79 -29.71 20.61 2.21
C THR A 79 -31.08 20.20 2.73
N GLY A 80 -31.19 19.77 4.00
CA GLY A 80 -32.42 19.26 4.61
C GLY A 80 -32.91 17.93 4.02
N LYS A 81 -32.22 17.36 3.03
CA LYS A 81 -32.62 16.13 2.34
C LYS A 81 -32.30 14.91 3.20
N LYS A 82 -33.24 13.97 3.26
CA LYS A 82 -33.04 12.68 3.94
C LYS A 82 -32.25 11.74 3.02
N LYS A 83 -31.17 11.17 3.54
CA LYS A 83 -30.34 10.16 2.86
C LYS A 83 -30.27 8.88 3.69
N LYS A 84 -30.44 7.73 3.03
CA LYS A 84 -30.24 6.41 3.67
C LYS A 84 -28.77 6.02 3.54
N VAL A 85 -28.07 5.88 4.66
CA VAL A 85 -26.67 5.43 4.71
C VAL A 85 -26.57 4.12 5.48
N PHE A 86 -25.53 3.33 5.22
CA PHE A 86 -25.28 2.11 5.99
C PHE A 86 -24.96 2.45 7.45
N THR A 87 -25.66 1.80 8.38
CA THR A 87 -25.48 2.01 9.83
C THR A 87 -24.03 1.73 10.24
N HIS A 88 -23.49 0.61 9.78
CA HIS A 88 -22.17 0.12 10.19
C HIS A 88 -21.09 0.41 9.14
N GLN A 89 -21.05 1.64 8.60
CA GLN A 89 -20.19 1.98 7.47
C GLN A 89 -18.71 1.63 7.69
N ARG A 90 -18.16 1.86 8.88
CA ARG A 90 -16.76 1.55 9.21
C ARG A 90 -16.48 0.05 9.24
N ALA A 91 -17.33 -0.73 9.91
CA ALA A 91 -17.20 -2.18 9.96
C ALA A 91 -17.37 -2.80 8.56
N ARG A 92 -18.33 -2.30 7.79
CA ARG A 92 -18.53 -2.69 6.40
C ARG A 92 -17.29 -2.40 5.55
N ARG A 93 -16.71 -1.20 5.65
CA ARG A 93 -15.48 -0.84 4.93
C ARG A 93 -14.31 -1.76 5.30
N ALA A 94 -14.14 -2.05 6.59
CA ALA A 94 -13.11 -2.96 7.08
C ALA A 94 -13.28 -4.38 6.54
N PHE A 95 -14.48 -4.93 6.64
CA PHE A 95 -14.80 -6.27 6.19
C PHE A 95 -14.62 -6.42 4.66
N TYR A 96 -15.21 -5.51 3.88
CA TYR A 96 -15.11 -5.59 2.42
C TYR A 96 -13.68 -5.37 1.91
N ARG A 97 -12.83 -4.64 2.65
CA ARG A 97 -11.38 -4.60 2.35
C ARG A 97 -10.77 -6.00 2.41
N LEU A 98 -11.00 -6.74 3.50
CA LEU A 98 -10.50 -8.10 3.66
C LEU A 98 -11.07 -9.01 2.57
N TYR A 99 -12.38 -8.95 2.35
CA TYR A 99 -13.08 -9.75 1.35
C TYR A 99 -12.56 -9.54 -0.07
N HIS A 100 -12.39 -8.29 -0.50
CA HIS A 100 -11.88 -7.99 -1.85
C HIS A 100 -10.42 -8.38 -2.00
N LEU A 101 -9.59 -8.17 -0.97
CA LEU A 101 -8.19 -8.61 -1.03
C LEU A 101 -8.05 -10.13 -1.08
N ALA A 102 -8.91 -10.86 -0.38
CA ALA A 102 -8.97 -12.31 -0.47
C ALA A 102 -9.44 -12.78 -1.85
N LYS A 103 -10.56 -12.22 -2.34
CA LYS A 103 -11.12 -12.53 -3.66
C LYS A 103 -10.14 -12.27 -4.80
N ASP A 104 -9.38 -11.18 -4.71
CA ASP A 104 -8.40 -10.80 -5.72
C ASP A 104 -7.08 -11.60 -5.62
N GLY A 105 -6.94 -12.53 -4.65
CA GLY A 105 -5.72 -13.30 -4.43
C GLY A 105 -4.54 -12.48 -3.89
N LYS A 106 -4.78 -11.31 -3.30
CA LYS A 106 -3.74 -10.33 -2.92
C LYS A 106 -3.22 -10.48 -1.49
N LEU A 107 -3.74 -11.41 -0.70
CA LEU A 107 -3.33 -11.61 0.71
C LEU A 107 -2.19 -12.63 0.84
N PHE A 108 -2.36 -13.80 0.22
CA PHE A 108 -1.52 -14.98 0.49
C PHE A 108 -0.61 -15.39 -0.66
N ALA A 109 -0.34 -14.48 -1.61
CA ALA A 109 0.49 -14.76 -2.78
C ALA A 109 1.91 -15.25 -2.42
N TYR A 110 2.48 -14.86 -1.27
CA TYR A 110 3.78 -15.34 -0.76
C TYR A 110 3.80 -16.84 -0.46
N LEU A 111 2.65 -17.47 -0.23
CA LEU A 111 2.55 -18.91 -0.02
C LEU A 111 2.55 -19.71 -1.34
N THR A 112 2.37 -19.03 -2.48
CA THR A 112 2.33 -19.63 -3.80
C THR A 112 3.29 -18.89 -4.75
N PRO A 113 4.62 -18.97 -4.52
CA PRO A 113 5.59 -18.37 -5.41
C PRO A 113 5.51 -19.01 -6.81
N HIS A 114 5.70 -18.19 -7.85
CA HIS A 114 5.70 -18.69 -9.22
C HIS A 114 6.88 -19.67 -9.43
N PRO A 115 6.71 -20.77 -10.20
CA PRO A 115 7.80 -21.75 -10.40
C PRO A 115 9.09 -21.18 -10.99
N SER A 116 9.00 -20.06 -11.72
CA SER A 116 10.17 -19.36 -12.28
C SER A 116 10.77 -18.30 -11.36
N ALA A 117 10.27 -18.14 -10.12
CA ALA A 117 10.80 -17.17 -9.19
C ALA A 117 12.22 -17.56 -8.78
N LYS A 118 13.19 -16.66 -8.97
CA LYS A 118 14.60 -16.93 -8.67
C LYS A 118 14.84 -17.23 -7.18
N ASN A 119 14.14 -16.51 -6.29
CA ASN A 119 14.24 -16.66 -4.84
C ASN A 119 12.83 -16.79 -4.21
N PRO A 120 12.21 -17.97 -4.25
CA PRO A 120 10.88 -18.20 -3.66
C PRO A 120 10.82 -17.92 -2.16
N GLU A 121 11.88 -18.27 -1.42
CA GLU A 121 11.98 -18.08 0.03
C GLU A 121 12.03 -16.60 0.47
N ALA A 122 12.36 -15.70 -0.45
CA ALA A 122 12.39 -14.26 -0.16
C ALA A 122 10.98 -13.61 -0.14
N PHE A 123 9.94 -14.36 -0.52
CA PHE A 123 8.57 -13.83 -0.58
C PHE A 123 8.05 -13.61 0.83
N ALA A 124 8.05 -12.36 1.27
CA ALA A 124 7.63 -11.98 2.62
C ALA A 124 6.14 -11.63 2.66
N SER A 125 5.47 -12.06 3.75
CA SER A 125 4.08 -11.64 4.06
C SER A 125 3.97 -10.14 4.38
N THR A 126 5.07 -9.50 4.76
CA THR A 126 5.11 -8.10 5.19
C THR A 126 6.25 -7.32 4.54
N THR A 127 6.00 -6.04 4.29
CA THR A 127 7.01 -5.05 3.84
C THR A 127 7.62 -4.29 5.03
N ASN A 128 7.58 -4.85 6.24
CA ASN A 128 8.10 -4.17 7.44
C ASN A 128 9.60 -3.88 7.34
N CYS A 129 10.37 -4.76 6.68
CA CYS A 129 11.78 -4.51 6.36
C CYS A 129 11.97 -3.24 5.52
N LEU A 130 11.07 -2.95 4.58
CA LEU A 130 11.10 -1.73 3.79
C LEU A 130 10.64 -0.51 4.59
N GLU A 131 9.54 -0.64 5.36
CA GLU A 131 8.97 0.45 6.14
C GLU A 131 9.87 0.91 7.30
N GLY A 132 10.49 -0.03 8.01
CA GLY A 132 11.42 0.24 9.11
C GLY A 132 12.86 0.44 8.64
N GLY A 133 13.28 -0.26 7.59
CA GLY A 133 14.65 -0.23 7.06
C GLY A 133 14.92 1.01 6.24
N ILE A 134 14.54 1.02 4.95
CA ILE A 134 14.89 2.12 4.03
C ILE A 134 13.93 3.31 4.21
N ASN A 135 12.62 3.07 4.28
CA ASN A 135 11.63 4.15 4.33
C ASN A 135 11.63 4.92 5.66
N GLY A 136 12.00 4.26 6.76
CA GLY A 136 12.02 4.87 8.10
C GLY A 136 12.96 6.08 8.19
N PRO A 137 14.26 5.91 7.90
CA PRO A 137 15.24 6.98 7.82
C PRO A 137 14.89 8.06 6.78
N LEU A 138 14.39 7.68 5.60
CA LEU A 138 13.95 8.64 4.58
C LEU A 138 12.84 9.54 5.11
N LYS A 139 11.82 8.95 5.74
CA LYS A 139 10.73 9.68 6.41
C LYS A 139 11.24 10.52 7.58
N LEU A 140 12.32 10.12 8.26
CA LEU A 140 12.93 10.89 9.34
C LEU A 140 13.63 12.14 8.80
N ILE A 141 14.47 12.00 7.77
CA ILE A 141 15.16 13.11 7.10
C ILE A 141 14.13 14.10 6.55
N ALA A 142 13.08 13.61 5.92
CA ALA A 142 12.00 14.42 5.42
C ALA A 142 11.29 15.21 6.54
N ARG A 143 11.06 14.59 7.71
CA ARG A 143 10.43 15.23 8.88
C ARG A 143 11.33 16.27 9.54
N GLN A 144 12.60 15.94 9.75
CA GLN A 144 13.59 16.84 10.35
C GLN A 144 13.80 18.12 9.51
N HIS A 145 13.55 18.03 8.19
CA HIS A 145 13.70 19.14 7.26
C HIS A 145 12.40 19.53 6.55
N HIS A 146 11.25 19.42 7.23
CA HIS A 146 9.93 19.69 6.66
C HIS A 146 9.75 21.11 6.08
N GLY A 147 10.56 22.09 6.52
CA GLY A 147 10.56 23.47 5.99
C GLY A 147 11.34 23.66 4.69
N ARG A 148 11.98 22.62 4.14
CA ARG A 148 12.70 22.71 2.86
C ARG A 148 11.73 22.61 1.68
N LYS A 149 11.99 23.38 0.63
CA LYS A 149 11.31 23.23 -0.67
C LYS A 149 11.50 21.80 -1.19
N GLY A 150 10.50 21.28 -1.91
CA GLY A 150 10.49 19.88 -2.37
C GLY A 150 11.75 19.44 -3.11
N GLU A 151 12.36 20.31 -3.92
CA GLU A 151 13.63 20.03 -4.60
C GLU A 151 14.78 19.81 -3.62
N ARG A 152 14.97 20.71 -2.65
CA ARG A 152 16.01 20.58 -1.62
C ARG A 152 15.78 19.37 -0.70
N GLN A 153 14.52 18.99 -0.52
CA GLN A 153 14.17 17.77 0.23
C GLN A 153 14.53 16.51 -0.56
N ARG A 154 14.29 16.50 -1.88
CA ARG A 154 14.73 15.43 -2.80
C ARG A 154 16.24 15.29 -2.82
N THR A 155 16.98 16.39 -3.02
CA THR A 155 18.45 16.37 -3.00
C THR A 155 18.98 15.77 -1.69
N ASN A 156 18.40 16.12 -0.54
CA ASN A 156 18.79 15.53 0.74
C ASN A 156 18.57 14.00 0.80
N ILE A 157 17.47 13.53 0.23
CA ILE A 157 17.14 12.10 0.12
C ILE A 157 18.10 11.41 -0.86
N ASP A 158 18.36 12.01 -2.01
CA ASP A 158 19.26 11.48 -3.04
C ASP A 158 20.68 11.31 -2.50
N TRP A 159 21.19 12.31 -1.77
CA TRP A 159 22.49 12.20 -1.09
C TRP A 159 22.50 11.08 -0.05
N TRP A 160 21.43 10.94 0.73
CA TRP A 160 21.34 9.85 1.71
C TRP A 160 21.32 8.46 1.05
N LEU A 161 20.64 8.32 -0.08
CA LEU A 161 20.62 7.08 -0.88
C LEU A 161 21.99 6.81 -1.50
N HIS A 162 22.64 7.84 -2.03
CA HIS A 162 23.98 7.77 -2.61
C HIS A 162 24.98 7.11 -1.65
N PHE A 163 25.09 7.62 -0.42
CA PHE A 163 25.99 7.07 0.61
C PHE A 163 25.68 5.64 1.05
N ARG A 164 24.53 5.08 0.68
CA ARG A 164 24.11 3.72 1.01
C ARG A 164 24.12 2.78 -0.19
N THR A 165 24.56 3.27 -1.33
CA THR A 165 24.80 2.45 -2.53
C THR A 165 26.06 1.62 -2.30
N ARG A 166 26.11 0.41 -2.88
CA ARG A 166 27.24 -0.52 -2.69
C ARG A 166 28.57 0.04 -3.23
N ASP A 167 28.49 0.87 -4.27
CA ASP A 167 29.64 1.53 -4.90
C ASP A 167 29.28 2.99 -5.22
N PRO A 168 29.40 3.91 -4.22
CA PRO A 168 29.09 5.30 -4.43
C PRO A 168 30.21 5.99 -5.22
N LEU A 169 29.84 6.67 -6.31
CA LEU A 169 30.70 7.67 -6.96
C LEU A 169 31.23 8.69 -5.94
N ASP A 170 32.43 9.23 -6.19
CA ASP A 170 33.01 10.27 -5.34
C ASP A 170 32.04 11.45 -5.19
N PRO A 171 31.64 11.81 -3.95
CA PRO A 171 30.79 12.96 -3.66
C PRO A 171 31.27 14.25 -4.33
N HIS A 172 32.58 14.46 -4.48
CA HIS A 172 33.11 15.66 -5.12
C HIS A 172 32.78 15.74 -6.61
N ILE A 173 32.77 14.61 -7.30
CA ILE A 173 32.44 14.53 -8.73
C ILE A 173 30.95 14.86 -8.93
N ILE A 174 30.07 14.25 -8.12
CA ILE A 174 28.62 14.49 -8.19
C ILE A 174 28.28 15.93 -7.79
N ALA A 175 28.88 16.44 -6.71
CA ALA A 175 28.65 17.81 -6.27
C ALA A 175 29.08 18.82 -7.34
N LYS A 176 30.21 18.58 -8.02
CA LYS A 176 30.67 19.40 -9.14
C LYS A 176 29.71 19.37 -10.32
N GLN A 177 29.18 18.19 -10.68
CA GLN A 177 28.18 18.02 -11.73
C GLN A 177 26.83 18.70 -11.39
N GLN A 178 26.44 18.70 -10.12
CA GLN A 178 25.22 19.37 -9.62
C GLN A 178 25.44 20.85 -9.26
N ASN A 179 26.59 21.42 -9.63
CA ASN A 179 26.96 22.80 -9.30
C ASN A 179 26.73 23.13 -7.81
N TRP A 180 27.17 22.21 -6.94
CA TRP A 180 27.02 22.27 -5.49
C TRP A 180 25.57 22.41 -5.01
N GLY A 181 24.63 21.75 -5.71
CA GLY A 181 23.20 21.77 -5.40
C GLY A 181 22.47 23.02 -5.88
N LYS A 182 23.10 23.84 -6.74
CA LYS A 182 22.43 24.94 -7.46
C LYS A 182 21.63 24.43 -8.65
N ASP A 183 22.15 23.39 -9.30
CA ASP A 183 21.49 22.71 -10.39
C ASP A 183 20.94 21.39 -9.86
N SER A 184 19.62 21.20 -9.94
CA SER A 184 19.05 19.86 -9.74
C SER A 184 19.67 18.95 -10.79
N LEU A 185 20.04 17.71 -10.43
CA LEU A 185 20.30 16.64 -11.40
C LEU A 185 19.25 16.80 -12.51
N ALA A 186 19.70 17.13 -13.72
CA ALA A 186 18.86 17.62 -14.81
C ALA A 186 17.55 16.84 -14.81
N LYS A 187 16.40 17.55 -14.88
CA LYS A 187 15.07 16.93 -14.95
C LYS A 187 15.23 15.65 -15.74
N VAL A 188 15.10 14.50 -15.09
CA VAL A 188 14.93 13.25 -15.82
C VAL A 188 13.71 13.55 -16.67
N GLU A 189 13.92 13.82 -17.96
CA GLU A 189 12.82 13.83 -18.91
C GLU A 189 12.14 12.52 -18.64
N THR A 190 10.88 12.60 -18.22
CA THR A 190 10.07 11.43 -17.96
C THR A 190 10.00 10.69 -19.29
N LEU A 191 10.92 9.75 -19.51
CA LEU A 191 10.93 8.83 -20.65
C LEU A 191 9.73 7.87 -20.57
N THR A 192 9.04 7.87 -19.43
CA THR A 192 7.68 7.38 -19.35
C THR A 192 6.76 8.39 -20.04
N PRO A 193 6.01 8.01 -21.10
CA PRO A 193 4.98 8.88 -21.65
C PRO A 193 4.11 9.34 -20.48
N VAL A 194 3.74 10.62 -20.48
CA VAL A 194 2.83 11.19 -19.48
C VAL A 194 1.57 10.32 -19.49
N ASN A 195 1.50 9.36 -18.58
CA ASN A 195 0.28 8.62 -18.35
C ASN A 195 -0.60 9.60 -17.59
N ASN A 196 -1.35 10.41 -18.35
CA ASN A 196 -2.43 11.22 -17.81
C ASN A 196 -3.30 10.24 -17.03
N ASN A 197 -3.22 10.31 -15.70
CA ASN A 197 -3.98 9.45 -14.81
C ASN A 197 -5.47 9.69 -15.06
N GLU A 198 -6.08 8.95 -15.99
CA GLU A 198 -7.53 8.90 -16.20
C GLU A 198 -8.20 8.02 -15.14
N ALA A 199 -7.78 8.16 -13.88
CA ALA A 199 -8.44 7.49 -12.76
C ALA A 199 -9.72 8.26 -12.42
N ASN A 200 -10.84 7.89 -13.05
CA ASN A 200 -12.15 8.37 -12.63
C ASN A 200 -12.47 7.83 -11.22
N HIS A 201 -12.67 8.74 -10.25
CA HIS A 201 -12.99 8.46 -8.84
C HIS A 201 -14.14 7.46 -8.63
N GLN A 202 -14.98 7.23 -9.63
CA GLN A 202 -16.12 6.32 -9.57
C GLN A 202 -15.75 4.82 -9.58
N THR A 203 -14.55 4.42 -10.04
CA THR A 203 -14.19 3.00 -10.18
C THR A 203 -13.32 2.41 -9.06
N GLY A 204 -12.79 3.24 -8.15
CA GLY A 204 -12.04 2.77 -6.97
C GLY A 204 -10.78 1.94 -7.27
N ARG A 205 -10.28 1.95 -8.51
CA ARG A 205 -9.05 1.26 -8.92
C ARG A 205 -7.84 1.99 -8.29
N PRO A 206 -6.83 1.28 -7.78
CA PRO A 206 -5.54 1.90 -7.47
C PRO A 206 -4.95 2.54 -8.74
N ALA A 207 -4.12 3.58 -8.57
CA ALA A 207 -3.28 4.11 -9.63
C ALA A 207 -2.61 2.94 -10.37
N LEU A 208 -2.64 2.96 -11.71
CA LEU A 208 -1.99 1.95 -12.57
C LEU A 208 -0.55 1.74 -12.08
N TYR A 209 -0.28 0.58 -11.45
CA TYR A 209 1.07 0.21 -11.06
C TYR A 209 1.87 -0.14 -12.32
N ASP A 210 3.16 0.18 -12.30
CA ASP A 210 4.12 -0.37 -13.27
C ASP A 210 4.11 -1.90 -13.19
N ASN A 211 4.00 -2.54 -14.36
CA ASN A 211 3.94 -4.00 -14.47
C ASN A 211 5.33 -4.67 -14.48
N HIS A 212 6.42 -3.90 -14.36
CA HIS A 212 7.78 -4.42 -14.23
C HIS A 212 8.70 -3.41 -13.56
N ILE A 213 9.71 -3.91 -12.84
CA ILE A 213 10.92 -3.14 -12.53
C ILE A 213 11.86 -3.41 -13.71
N ASP A 214 12.31 -2.36 -14.39
CA ASP A 214 13.26 -2.50 -15.50
C ASP A 214 14.50 -3.29 -15.02
N ILE A 215 14.86 -4.33 -15.78
CA ILE A 215 15.98 -5.24 -15.46
C ILE A 215 17.33 -4.62 -15.85
N GLU A 216 17.30 -3.58 -16.69
CA GLU A 216 18.46 -2.77 -17.06
C GLU A 216 18.58 -1.59 -16.09
N TYR A 217 19.81 -1.22 -15.73
CA TYR A 217 20.08 -0.07 -14.88
C TYR A 217 19.62 1.22 -15.57
N THR A 218 18.44 1.71 -15.21
CA THR A 218 17.90 2.99 -15.65
C THR A 218 18.09 4.04 -14.54
N HIS A 219 18.60 5.23 -14.89
CA HIS A 219 18.81 6.36 -13.97
C HIS A 219 17.50 6.99 -13.43
N SER A 220 16.36 6.31 -13.57
CA SER A 220 15.04 6.82 -13.22
C SER A 220 14.71 6.62 -11.73
N ILE A 221 14.95 7.63 -10.91
CA ILE A 221 14.56 7.70 -9.48
C ILE A 221 13.22 8.47 -9.28
N GLY A 222 12.46 8.70 -10.35
CA GLY A 222 11.22 9.48 -10.29
C GLY A 222 10.10 8.80 -9.50
N ILE A 223 9.79 9.28 -8.29
CA ILE A 223 8.52 8.96 -7.61
C ILE A 223 7.38 9.61 -8.40
N ARG A 224 6.53 8.77 -9.01
CA ARG A 224 5.29 9.20 -9.68
C ARG A 224 4.36 9.87 -8.66
N LYS A 225 3.96 11.11 -8.92
CA LYS A 225 3.04 11.86 -8.06
C LYS A 225 1.66 11.18 -8.07
N GLY A 226 1.28 10.57 -6.95
CA GLY A 226 -0.12 10.31 -6.64
C GLY A 226 -0.73 11.55 -6.03
N THR A 227 -1.86 12.01 -6.57
CA THR A 227 -2.69 13.03 -5.93
C THR A 227 -3.42 12.42 -4.73
N ILE A 228 -3.51 13.18 -3.62
CA ILE A 228 -4.34 12.85 -2.45
C ILE A 228 -5.81 13.05 -2.81
#